data_AF-A0A6C0KSM5-F1
#
_entry.id   AF-A0A6C0KSM5-F1
#
_cell.length_a   1.000
_cell.length_b   1.000
_cell.length_c   1.000
_cell.angle_alpha   90.00
_cell.angle_beta   90.00
_cell.angle_gamma   90.00
#
_symmetry.space_group_name_H-M   'P 1'
#
loop_
_entity.id
_entity.type
_entity.pdbx_description
1 polymer ?
#
loop_
_entity_poly.entity_id
_entity_poly.type
_entity_poly.pdbx_seq_one_letter_code
_entity_poly.pdbx_strand_id
1 'polypeptide(L)' 'MNLIEIHKSTSDAGRKLNIKKQNIFGVVHNKRKSARGFIWKYLD' A
#
# COMPACT_ATOMS: atom_id res chain seq x y z
N MET A 1 7.42 13.79 -0.90
CA MET A 1 6.78 12.46 -0.93
C MET A 1 6.37 12.25 -2.37
N ASN A 2 7.04 11.35 -3.10
CA ASN A 2 6.77 11.19 -4.53
C ASN A 2 5.65 10.17 -4.72
N LEU A 3 4.59 10.57 -5.42
CA LEU A 3 3.53 9.66 -5.83
C LEU A 3 4.06 8.79 -6.97
N ILE A 4 4.03 7.46 -6.78
CA ILE A 4 4.55 6.50 -7.76
C ILE A 4 3.38 5.92 -8.58
N GLU A 5 2.33 5.46 -7.90
CA GLU A 5 1.18 4.83 -8.53
C GLU A 5 -0.08 4.98 -7.67
N ILE A 6 -1.24 5.08 -8.32
CA ILE A 6 -2.56 5.07 -7.67
C ILE A 6 -3.25 3.75 -8.00
N HIS A 7 -3.74 3.07 -6.98
CA HIS A 7 -4.54 1.86 -7.14
C HIS A 7 -5.96 2.08 -6.66
N LYS A 8 -6.92 1.44 -7.32
CA LYS A 8 -8.35 1.52 -6.95
C LYS A 8 -8.63 0.97 -5.55
N SER A 9 -7.83 0.02 -5.08
CA SER A 9 -7.95 -0.55 -3.74
C SER A 9 -6.66 -1.22 -3.28
N THR A 10 -6.56 -1.49 -1.98
CA THR A 10 -5.44 -2.25 -1.40
C THR A 10 -5.37 -3.70 -1.92
N SER A 11 -6.51 -4.27 -2.30
CA SER A 11 -6.59 -5.60 -2.91
C SER A 11 -6.05 -5.61 -4.35
N ASP A 12 -6.33 -4.55 -5.11
CA ASP A 12 -5.81 -4.37 -6.46
C ASP A 12 -4.29 -4.18 -6.45
N ALA A 13 -3.80 -3.28 -5.60
CA ALA A 13 -2.38 -3.10 -5.32
C ALA A 13 -1.70 -4.40 -4.89
N GLY A 14 -2.34 -5.15 -3.99
CA GLY A 14 -1.83 -6.43 -3.50
C GLY A 14 -1.70 -7.48 -4.60
N ARG A 15 -2.68 -7.58 -5.50
CA ARG A 15 -2.61 -8.50 -6.65
C ARG A 15 -1.51 -8.10 -7.63
N LYS A 16 -1.44 -6.82 -8.00
CA LYS A 16 -0.47 -6.33 -9.00
C LYS A 16 0.98 -6.44 -8.53
N LEU A 17 1.23 -6.17 -7.25
CA LEU A 17 2.58 -6.21 -6.66
C LEU A 17 2.92 -7.54 -5.97
N ASN A 18 2.00 -8.50 -6.02
CA ASN A 18 2.08 -9.77 -5.28
C ASN A 18 2.42 -9.54 -3.79
N ILE A 19 1.65 -8.68 -3.13
CA ILE A 19 1.74 -8.37 -1.70
C ILE A 19 0.41 -8.71 -1.05
N LYS A 20 0.44 -9.33 0.14
CA LYS A 20 -0.78 -9.49 0.95
C LYS A 20 -1.37 -8.12 1.28
N LYS A 21 -2.65 -7.91 0.99
CA LYS A 21 -3.38 -6.67 1.32
C LYS A 21 -3.24 -6.23 2.78
N GLN A 22 -3.07 -7.18 3.70
CA GLN A 22 -2.85 -6.92 5.14
C GLN A 22 -1.57 -6.13 5.41
N ASN A 23 -0.50 -6.35 4.62
CA ASN A 23 0.73 -5.61 4.76
C ASN A 23 0.53 -4.16 4.35
N ILE A 24 -0.15 -3.92 3.21
CA ILE A 24 -0.51 -2.58 2.74
C ILE A 24 -1.40 -1.88 3.77
N PHE A 25 -2.46 -2.56 4.23
CA PHE A 25 -3.35 -2.06 5.26
C PHE A 25 -2.61 -1.68 6.56
N GLY A 26 -1.65 -2.51 6.98
CA GLY A 26 -0.80 -2.23 8.13
C GLY A 26 0.04 -0.98 7.96
N VAL A 27 0.53 -0.67 6.77
CA VAL A 27 1.27 0.57 6.50
C VAL A 27 0.35 1.79 6.57
N VAL A 28 -0.81 1.70 5.94
CA VAL A 28 -1.77 2.81 5.92
C VAL A 28 -2.28 3.15 7.34
N HIS A 29 -2.37 2.15 8.23
CA HIS A 29 -2.75 2.33 9.64
C HIS A 29 -1.55 2.52 10.58
N ASN A 30 -0.36 2.81 10.06
CA ASN A 30 0.89 2.98 10.83
C ASN A 30 1.29 1.77 11.72
N LYS A 31 0.70 0.59 11.51
CA LYS A 31 1.12 -0.67 12.14
C LYS A 31 2.42 -1.21 11.56
N ARG A 32 2.79 -0.76 10.35
CA ARG A 32 4.05 -1.10 9.66
C ARG A 32 4.65 0.16 9.04
N LYS A 33 5.98 0.22 8.95
CA LYS A 33 6.69 1.38 8.38
C LYS A 33 6.60 1.43 6.85
N SER A 34 6.63 0.27 6.20
CA SER A 34 6.57 0.15 4.74
C SER A 34 6.06 -1.24 4.34
N ALA A 35 5.61 -1.36 3.09
CA ALA A 35 5.27 -2.64 2.48
C ALA A 35 5.91 -2.69 1.10
N ARG A 36 6.79 -3.69 0.91
CA ARG A 36 7.60 -3.89 -0.29
C ARG A 36 8.49 -2.68 -0.65
N GLY A 37 9.00 -1.97 0.36
CA GLY A 37 9.83 -0.79 0.18
C GLY A 37 9.06 0.51 -0.10
N PHE A 38 7.73 0.44 -0.26
CA PHE A 38 6.88 1.60 -0.51
C PHE A 38 6.09 2.02 0.74
N ILE A 39 5.78 3.31 0.81
CA ILE A 39 4.86 3.88 1.80
C ILE A 39 3.49 4.01 1.14
N TRP A 40 2.47 3.52 1.84
CA TRP A 40 1.10 3.48 1.36
C TRP A 40 0.25 4.50 2.10
N LYS A 41 -0.56 5.26 1.36
CA LYS A 41 -1.53 6.21 1.90
C LYS A 41 -2.81 6.14 1.06
N TYR A 42 -3.95 6.45 1.69
CA TYR A 42 -5.17 6.72 0.94
C TYR A 42 -5.06 8.08 0.27
N LEU A 43 -5.48 8.14 -0.99
CA LEU A 43 -5.85 9.42 -1.60
C LEU A 43 -7.28 9.71 -1.15
N ASP A 44 -7.47 10.90 -0.59
CA ASP A 44 -8.78 11.52 -0.40
C ASP A 44 -9.23 12.14 -1.73
#